data_AF-A0A5C5Y6T3-F1
#
_entry.id   AF-A0A5C5Y6T3-F1
#
_cell.length_a   1.000
_cell.length_b   1.000
_cell.length_c   1.000
_cell.angle_alpha   90.00
_cell.angle_beta   90.00
_cell.angle_gamma   90.00
#
_symmetry.space_group_name_H-M   'P 1'
#
loop_
_entity.id
_entity.type
_entity.pdbx_description
1 polymer ?
#
loop_
_entity_poly.entity_id
_entity_poly.type
_entity_poly.pdbx_seq_one_letter_code
_entity_poly.pdbx_strand_id
1 'polypeptide(L)'
;MLARFLSTASCRLRPSVQRIGRSPTAWGATAAWGFLLWVATGLFGTLPSASAYSPYDPQVMQMVDRGVRYLESLNERSFAQVTTGFGQGVGQRAMVAYAHHKVVGDPNAPAVTRGVERVRWLLDRMRRTDTTEASHSNKLCYTVAVSILLLADLDPDGYKSELNELYRLMQQFRLSNGGYTYPGEKNGDTSQTQYAVLALWTLLRNGFDVDQNQLADTIRWLGRVQDVQGGWPYHGVDTAGGQRINQRPVSMSTTLAAGSALLIAADALQTFGDTGGDDVSDIEGLPKALKIYREESERRKRVRVPRDIVMTPISYAERYRTENPYERVQRVSGFDWYYYQLYTLERYESFLEFANGTKVKSPAWYNDGVEELKEYQDPKTGGFGIIDGAGTNPGVSTAFAVLFLIRSTQKSIVDLNRGSLAGSRGLPSDTTDIRVEGTKIKGRPIAAAVTDLLDILEDDGADELDGQSLPEDLELSDDPDVRKAQLDRLERLVRGSRSWQARRVAARLLGSSDELRVVPSLIFALSDNDAMVQRFARDGLRFISRKFDGVGMPREPNRDKVVQAQRDWRRWYHTMEPNYVFLESDLR
;
A
#
# COMPACT_ATOMS: atom_id res chain seq x y z
N MET A 1 -29.84 14.78 -55.79
CA MET A 1 -29.84 14.24 -57.16
C MET A 1 -29.83 12.72 -57.02
N LEU A 2 -30.99 12.10 -57.34
CA LEU A 2 -31.30 10.66 -57.48
C LEU A 2 -31.05 9.72 -56.26
N ALA A 3 -31.96 8.85 -55.82
CA ALA A 3 -33.22 8.37 -56.41
C ALA A 3 -34.23 7.89 -55.33
N ARG A 4 -35.52 8.09 -55.64
CA ARG A 4 -36.71 7.44 -55.05
C ARG A 4 -36.70 5.92 -55.40
N PHE A 5 -37.46 5.00 -54.81
CA PHE A 5 -38.93 4.95 -54.75
C PHE A 5 -39.43 3.62 -54.09
N LEU A 6 -40.64 3.71 -53.49
CA LEU A 6 -41.70 2.69 -53.26
C LEU A 6 -41.64 1.83 -51.98
N SER A 7 -42.54 2.00 -50.99
CA SER A 7 -44.02 1.72 -50.93
C SER A 7 -44.26 0.26 -50.48
N THR A 8 -45.11 -0.14 -49.52
CA THR A 8 -46.31 0.47 -48.89
C THR A 8 -46.76 -0.38 -47.69
N ALA A 9 -47.37 0.30 -46.70
CA ALA A 9 -48.49 -0.05 -45.80
C ALA A 9 -48.95 -1.52 -45.67
N SER A 10 -49.27 -2.02 -44.47
CA SER A 10 -50.57 -1.79 -43.78
C SER A 10 -50.49 -2.36 -42.35
N CYS A 11 -50.93 -1.75 -41.26
CA CYS A 11 -52.22 -1.19 -40.82
C CYS A 11 -52.80 -2.03 -39.64
N ARG A 12 -52.76 -1.39 -38.46
CA ARG A 12 -53.61 -1.47 -37.24
C ARG A 12 -54.78 -2.48 -37.22
N LEU A 13 -55.02 -3.12 -36.06
CA LEU A 13 -56.08 -2.75 -35.08
C LEU A 13 -56.16 -3.74 -33.89
N ARG A 14 -56.49 -3.16 -32.72
CA ARG A 14 -56.82 -3.71 -31.39
C ARG A 14 -58.22 -4.41 -31.36
N PRO A 15 -58.91 -4.62 -30.21
CA PRO A 15 -58.68 -5.45 -28.99
C PRO A 15 -59.95 -6.32 -28.65
N SER A 16 -60.13 -6.68 -27.37
CA SER A 16 -61.31 -7.25 -26.65
C SER A 16 -61.28 -8.78 -26.45
N VAL A 17 -61.13 -9.35 -25.24
CA VAL A 17 -61.92 -9.34 -23.97
C VAL A 17 -63.15 -10.26 -24.01
N GLN A 18 -63.12 -11.36 -23.23
CA GLN A 18 -64.16 -11.94 -22.34
C GLN A 18 -63.85 -13.45 -22.11
N ARG A 19 -63.46 -13.87 -20.89
CA ARG A 19 -64.26 -14.30 -19.73
C ARG A 19 -65.04 -15.61 -19.90
N ILE A 20 -65.02 -16.40 -18.82
CA ILE A 20 -65.88 -17.51 -18.34
C ILE A 20 -64.96 -18.74 -18.10
N GLY A 21 -64.78 -19.32 -16.92
CA GLY A 21 -65.54 -19.30 -15.67
C GLY A 21 -65.89 -20.75 -15.31
N ARG A 22 -65.41 -21.25 -14.14
CA ARG A 22 -66.06 -22.20 -13.20
C ARG A 22 -65.04 -23.02 -12.37
N SER A 23 -65.10 -22.84 -11.06
CA SER A 23 -64.74 -23.76 -9.96
C SER A 23 -65.77 -24.92 -9.86
N PRO A 24 -65.79 -25.89 -8.90
CA PRO A 24 -65.10 -25.95 -7.58
C PRO A 24 -64.72 -27.35 -6.98
N THR A 25 -63.99 -27.29 -5.84
CA THR A 25 -64.08 -28.08 -4.57
C THR A 25 -63.77 -29.59 -4.42
N ALA A 26 -62.86 -29.85 -3.46
CA ALA A 26 -62.83 -30.84 -2.34
C ALA A 26 -62.90 -32.35 -2.66
N TRP A 27 -62.10 -33.22 -2.05
CA TRP A 27 -62.28 -33.85 -0.72
C TRP A 27 -60.94 -34.47 -0.23
N GLY A 28 -60.77 -34.65 1.09
CA GLY A 28 -59.50 -35.04 1.73
C GLY A 28 -59.33 -36.49 2.17
N ALA A 29 -58.32 -36.65 3.05
CA ALA A 29 -58.02 -37.73 4.00
C ALA A 29 -56.83 -38.68 3.70
N THR A 30 -55.79 -38.48 4.53
CA THR A 30 -55.00 -39.47 5.29
C THR A 30 -53.95 -40.38 4.64
N ALA A 31 -52.71 -40.13 5.10
CA ALA A 31 -51.70 -41.08 5.59
C ALA A 31 -50.94 -41.98 4.60
N ALA A 32 -49.63 -41.73 4.46
CA ALA A 32 -48.60 -42.68 4.92
C ALA A 32 -47.22 -42.01 4.90
N TRP A 33 -46.62 -41.94 6.08
CA TRP A 33 -45.23 -41.58 6.33
C TRP A 33 -44.28 -42.57 5.66
N GLY A 34 -43.16 -42.07 5.12
CA GLY A 34 -42.02 -42.92 4.84
C GLY A 34 -41.19 -42.59 3.61
N PHE A 35 -40.94 -41.33 3.25
CA PHE A 35 -39.91 -41.01 2.24
C PHE A 35 -39.41 -39.55 2.34
N LEU A 36 -38.98 -39.12 3.53
CA LEU A 36 -38.41 -37.78 3.74
C LEU A 36 -37.12 -37.81 4.54
N LEU A 37 -36.16 -38.65 4.13
CA LEU A 37 -34.82 -38.62 4.73
C LEU A 37 -33.68 -38.98 3.76
N TRP A 38 -33.89 -38.83 2.44
CA TRP A 38 -32.86 -39.13 1.43
C TRP A 38 -32.82 -38.18 0.22
N VAL A 39 -33.32 -36.94 0.35
CA VAL A 39 -33.15 -35.89 -0.67
C VAL A 39 -32.64 -34.55 -0.10
N ALA A 40 -32.44 -34.44 1.22
CA ALA A 40 -31.95 -33.21 1.85
C ALA A 40 -30.41 -33.11 1.97
N THR A 41 -29.64 -34.04 1.38
CA THR A 41 -28.16 -34.09 1.47
C THR A 41 -27.46 -34.04 0.10
N GLY A 42 -28.13 -33.55 -0.94
CA GLY A 42 -27.61 -33.56 -2.32
C GLY A 42 -27.48 -32.19 -3.01
N LEU A 43 -27.73 -31.08 -2.31
CA LEU A 43 -27.70 -29.72 -2.88
C LEU A 43 -27.07 -28.70 -1.92
N PHE A 44 -25.95 -29.07 -1.29
CA PHE A 44 -24.92 -28.08 -0.96
C PHE A 44 -23.88 -28.14 -2.08
N GLY A 45 -24.31 -27.75 -3.28
CA GLY A 45 -23.35 -27.30 -4.29
C GLY A 45 -22.60 -26.13 -3.67
N THR A 46 -21.29 -26.29 -3.55
CA THR A 46 -20.36 -25.26 -3.08
C THR A 46 -20.63 -23.97 -3.86
N LEU A 47 -21.35 -23.03 -3.26
CA LEU A 47 -21.21 -21.64 -3.65
C LEU A 47 -19.72 -21.36 -3.55
N PRO A 48 -19.06 -20.84 -4.61
CA PRO A 48 -17.67 -20.43 -4.48
C PRO A 48 -17.63 -19.49 -3.29
N SER A 49 -16.86 -19.86 -2.27
CA SER A 49 -16.58 -18.94 -1.17
C SER A 49 -15.92 -17.76 -1.85
N ALA A 50 -16.64 -16.64 -1.94
CA ALA A 50 -16.03 -15.38 -2.33
C ALA A 50 -14.94 -15.12 -1.30
N SER A 51 -13.70 -15.48 -1.64
CA SER A 51 -12.56 -15.31 -0.76
C SER A 51 -12.34 -13.81 -0.68
N ALA A 52 -12.80 -13.21 0.42
CA ALA A 52 -12.58 -11.81 0.70
C ALA A 52 -11.10 -11.59 1.01
N TYR A 53 -10.30 -11.25 0.01
CA TYR A 53 -8.89 -10.91 0.14
C TYR A 53 -8.69 -9.57 0.85
N SER A 54 -7.57 -9.50 1.53
CA SER A 54 -6.92 -8.37 2.15
C SER A 54 -5.43 -8.44 1.81
N PRO A 55 -4.69 -7.33 1.97
CA PRO A 55 -3.24 -7.32 1.82
C PRO A 55 -2.47 -8.36 2.63
N TYR A 56 -3.11 -8.91 3.67
CA TYR A 56 -2.54 -9.83 4.66
C TYR A 56 -2.95 -11.28 4.42
N ASP A 57 -3.76 -11.56 3.40
CA ASP A 57 -4.10 -12.94 3.07
C ASP A 57 -2.85 -13.71 2.64
N PRO A 58 -2.65 -14.97 3.11
CA PRO A 58 -1.44 -15.74 2.80
C PRO A 58 -1.13 -15.84 1.30
N GLN A 59 -2.17 -15.93 0.47
CA GLN A 59 -2.02 -15.95 -0.98
C GLN A 59 -1.53 -14.60 -1.53
N VAL A 60 -2.07 -13.49 -1.02
CA VAL A 60 -1.65 -12.14 -1.41
C VAL A 60 -0.21 -11.87 -0.97
N MET A 61 0.14 -12.21 0.27
CA MET A 61 1.51 -12.09 0.77
C MET A 61 2.50 -12.93 -0.05
N GLN A 62 2.12 -14.15 -0.43
CA GLN A 62 2.96 -14.98 -1.29
C GLN A 62 3.17 -14.35 -2.68
N MET A 63 2.14 -13.74 -3.26
CA MET A 63 2.28 -13.00 -4.52
C MET A 63 3.23 -11.80 -4.36
N VAL A 64 3.08 -11.03 -3.27
CA VAL A 64 3.94 -9.88 -2.96
C VAL A 64 5.39 -10.32 -2.78
N ASP A 65 5.65 -11.35 -1.97
CA ASP A 65 7.00 -11.90 -1.74
C ASP A 65 7.68 -12.32 -3.03
N ARG A 66 6.94 -13.01 -3.90
CA ARG A 66 7.44 -13.45 -5.21
C ARG A 66 7.73 -12.24 -6.11
N GLY A 67 6.89 -11.22 -6.08
CA GLY A 67 7.11 -9.94 -6.78
C GLY A 67 8.35 -9.20 -6.27
N VAL A 68 8.54 -9.11 -4.96
CA VAL A 68 9.72 -8.48 -4.34
C VAL A 68 11.01 -9.21 -4.74
N ARG A 69 11.03 -10.55 -4.69
CA ARG A 69 12.19 -11.35 -5.15
C ARG A 69 12.50 -11.10 -6.61
N TYR A 70 11.48 -10.94 -7.45
CA TYR A 70 11.67 -10.54 -8.84
C TYR A 70 12.34 -9.16 -8.95
N LEU A 71 11.85 -8.15 -8.21
CA LEU A 71 12.44 -6.82 -8.18
C LEU A 71 13.91 -6.82 -7.73
N GLU A 72 14.25 -7.65 -6.74
CA GLU A 72 15.62 -7.83 -6.25
C GLU A 72 16.55 -8.43 -7.31
N SER A 73 16.02 -9.33 -8.14
CA SER A 73 16.76 -9.97 -9.24
C SER A 73 17.10 -9.04 -10.41
N LEU A 74 16.43 -7.88 -10.50
CA LEU A 74 16.67 -6.90 -11.56
C LEU A 74 18.08 -6.30 -11.44
N ASN A 75 18.75 -6.19 -12.58
CA ASN A 75 20.07 -5.58 -12.70
C ASN A 75 20.06 -4.48 -13.77
N GLU A 76 21.20 -3.83 -14.00
CA GLU A 76 21.31 -2.73 -14.97
C GLU A 76 20.85 -3.13 -16.39
N ARG A 77 21.03 -4.40 -16.80
CA ARG A 77 20.56 -4.89 -18.11
C ARG A 77 19.04 -5.01 -18.16
N SER A 78 18.38 -5.28 -17.03
CA SER A 78 16.91 -5.34 -16.95
C SER A 78 16.24 -4.01 -17.34
N PHE A 79 16.97 -2.90 -17.22
CA PHE A 79 16.50 -1.56 -17.59
C PHE A 79 17.05 -1.08 -18.95
N ALA A 80 17.84 -1.89 -19.65
CA ALA A 80 18.55 -1.49 -20.87
C ALA A 80 17.61 -1.13 -22.04
N GLN A 81 16.41 -1.71 -22.08
CA GLN A 81 15.40 -1.44 -23.12
C GLN A 81 14.80 -0.02 -23.03
N VAL A 82 15.10 0.74 -21.97
CA VAL A 82 14.55 2.09 -21.72
C VAL A 82 15.66 3.17 -21.70
N THR A 83 16.81 2.89 -22.31
CA THR A 83 17.98 3.78 -22.35
C THR A 83 17.89 4.88 -23.41
N THR A 84 16.82 4.92 -24.21
CA THR A 84 16.58 6.00 -25.17
C THR A 84 15.83 7.16 -24.50
N GLY A 85 16.55 8.25 -24.24
CA GLY A 85 16.03 9.50 -23.66
C GLY A 85 16.84 10.01 -22.46
N PHE A 86 16.69 11.31 -22.13
CA PHE A 86 17.46 11.99 -21.08
C PHE A 86 17.45 11.26 -19.73
N GLY A 87 16.28 10.74 -19.33
CA GLY A 87 16.09 10.03 -18.06
C GLY A 87 16.67 8.62 -17.98
N GLN A 88 17.17 8.00 -19.06
CA GLN A 88 17.89 6.70 -19.08
C GLN A 88 17.43 5.61 -18.07
N GLY A 89 16.13 5.45 -17.87
CA GLY A 89 15.61 4.44 -16.94
C GLY A 89 15.56 4.85 -15.45
N VAL A 90 15.77 6.13 -15.10
CA VAL A 90 15.72 6.65 -13.73
C VAL A 90 14.35 6.40 -13.12
N GLY A 91 13.27 6.80 -13.79
CA GLY A 91 11.90 6.64 -13.26
C GLY A 91 11.53 5.19 -13.00
N GLN A 92 11.97 4.26 -13.86
CA GLN A 92 11.76 2.81 -13.66
C GLN A 92 12.49 2.31 -12.41
N ARG A 93 13.76 2.67 -12.25
CA ARG A 93 14.55 2.28 -11.08
C ARG A 93 13.99 2.89 -9.79
N ALA A 94 13.56 4.15 -9.85
CA ALA A 94 12.92 4.82 -8.71
C ALA A 94 11.58 4.16 -8.33
N MET A 95 10.76 3.76 -9.32
CA MET A 95 9.49 3.05 -9.05
C MET A 95 9.74 1.66 -8.45
N VAL A 96 10.72 0.92 -8.95
CA VAL A 96 11.13 -0.39 -8.41
C VAL A 96 11.65 -0.23 -6.97
N ALA A 97 12.52 0.75 -6.73
CA ALA A 97 13.05 1.06 -5.41
C ALA A 97 11.92 1.45 -4.44
N TYR A 98 10.99 2.30 -4.87
CA TYR A 98 9.86 2.73 -4.06
C TYR A 98 8.97 1.55 -3.69
N ALA A 99 8.54 0.74 -4.67
CA ALA A 99 7.71 -0.45 -4.39
C ALA A 99 8.41 -1.47 -3.49
N HIS A 100 9.72 -1.70 -3.70
CA HIS A 100 10.51 -2.58 -2.83
C HIS A 100 10.56 -2.04 -1.40
N HIS A 101 10.87 -0.75 -1.23
CA HIS A 101 10.92 -0.11 0.09
C HIS A 101 9.57 -0.16 0.82
N LYS A 102 8.43 0.08 0.13
CA LYS A 102 7.09 -0.01 0.74
C LYS A 102 6.74 -1.40 1.30
N VAL A 103 7.44 -2.45 0.87
CA VAL A 103 7.24 -3.82 1.38
C VAL A 103 8.31 -4.21 2.38
N VAL A 104 9.59 -4.02 2.04
CA VAL A 104 10.73 -4.54 2.81
C VAL A 104 11.14 -3.58 3.93
N GLY A 105 10.94 -2.27 3.75
CA GLY A 105 11.29 -1.25 4.73
C GLY A 105 12.79 -0.99 4.90
N ASP A 106 13.67 -1.72 4.21
CA ASP A 106 15.12 -1.53 4.28
C ASP A 106 15.58 -0.40 3.32
N PRO A 107 16.01 0.77 3.83
CA PRO A 107 16.47 1.88 2.99
C PRO A 107 17.81 1.60 2.31
N ASN A 108 18.56 0.61 2.79
CA ASN A 108 19.89 0.24 2.26
C ASN A 108 19.84 -0.96 1.31
N ALA A 109 18.65 -1.53 1.08
CA ALA A 109 18.49 -2.66 0.19
C ALA A 109 19.09 -2.36 -1.19
N PRO A 110 19.74 -3.32 -1.87
CA PRO A 110 20.39 -3.08 -3.16
C PRO A 110 19.47 -2.47 -4.23
N ALA A 111 18.17 -2.83 -4.21
CA ALA A 111 17.18 -2.24 -5.11
C ALA A 111 16.94 -0.75 -4.83
N VAL A 112 16.87 -0.38 -3.55
CA VAL A 112 16.67 1.01 -3.08
C VAL A 112 17.89 1.87 -3.39
N THR A 113 19.08 1.39 -3.02
CA THR A 113 20.36 2.08 -3.28
C THR A 113 20.52 2.39 -4.77
N ARG A 114 20.25 1.43 -5.66
CA ARG A 114 20.28 1.67 -7.12
C ARG A 114 19.30 2.75 -7.58
N GLY A 115 18.11 2.82 -6.97
CA GLY A 115 17.12 3.86 -7.24
C GLY A 115 17.64 5.24 -6.86
N VAL A 116 18.10 5.40 -5.61
CA VAL A 116 18.62 6.65 -5.06
C VAL A 116 19.84 7.15 -5.84
N GLU A 117 20.80 6.28 -6.12
CA GLU A 117 21.99 6.61 -6.93
C GLU A 117 21.60 7.16 -8.30
N ARG A 118 20.58 6.56 -8.92
CA ARG A 118 20.12 6.98 -10.24
C ARG A 118 19.38 8.32 -10.20
N VAL A 119 18.63 8.60 -9.13
CA VAL A 119 18.01 9.92 -8.90
C VAL A 119 19.11 10.99 -8.74
N ARG A 120 20.13 10.71 -7.92
CA ARG A 120 21.27 11.62 -7.76
C ARG A 120 22.01 11.86 -9.07
N TRP A 121 22.22 10.81 -9.86
CA TRP A 121 22.79 10.93 -11.20
C TRP A 121 21.95 11.83 -12.12
N LEU A 122 20.62 11.74 -12.07
CA LEU A 122 19.74 12.60 -12.86
C LEU A 122 19.91 14.07 -12.48
N LEU A 123 19.89 14.38 -11.18
CA LEU A 123 20.08 15.75 -10.69
C LEU A 123 21.45 16.30 -11.08
N ASP A 124 22.49 15.50 -10.91
CA ASP A 124 23.85 15.83 -11.29
C ASP A 124 23.99 16.09 -12.80
N ARG A 125 23.30 15.30 -13.64
CA ARG A 125 23.21 15.55 -15.09
C ARG A 125 22.47 16.86 -15.39
N MET A 126 21.32 17.10 -14.75
CA MET A 126 20.54 18.33 -14.92
C MET A 126 21.34 19.60 -14.58
N ARG A 127 22.22 19.53 -13.57
CA ARG A 127 23.09 20.65 -13.19
C ARG A 127 24.20 20.94 -14.22
N ARG A 128 24.60 19.95 -15.02
CA ARG A 128 25.71 20.07 -15.98
C ARG A 128 25.28 20.24 -17.44
N THR A 129 24.04 19.92 -17.77
CA THR A 129 23.53 19.99 -19.15
C THR A 129 22.73 21.26 -19.37
N ASP A 130 23.02 22.00 -20.44
CA ASP A 130 22.18 23.12 -20.87
C ASP A 130 20.80 22.58 -21.29
N THR A 131 19.74 23.16 -20.73
CA THR A 131 18.41 22.56 -20.52
C THR A 131 17.60 22.16 -21.77
N THR A 132 18.17 22.30 -22.96
CA THR A 132 17.53 21.93 -24.24
C THR A 132 17.37 20.43 -24.43
N GLU A 133 18.29 19.57 -23.94
CA GLU A 133 18.11 18.10 -24.02
C GLU A 133 17.01 17.58 -23.07
N ALA A 134 16.90 18.16 -21.87
CA ALA A 134 15.87 17.80 -20.89
C ALA A 134 14.47 18.18 -21.41
N SER A 135 14.38 19.29 -22.15
CA SER A 135 13.16 19.78 -22.79
C SER A 135 12.63 18.91 -23.94
N HIS A 136 13.28 17.79 -24.28
CA HIS A 136 12.76 16.80 -25.23
C HIS A 136 12.43 15.46 -24.56
N SER A 137 12.57 15.36 -23.23
CA SER A 137 12.37 14.10 -22.53
C SER A 137 10.92 13.91 -22.07
N ASN A 138 10.16 13.18 -22.89
CA ASN A 138 8.75 12.91 -22.63
C ASN A 138 8.48 12.15 -21.30
N LYS A 139 9.50 11.51 -20.71
CA LYS A 139 9.34 10.74 -19.46
C LYS A 139 9.78 11.49 -18.21
N LEU A 140 10.22 12.74 -18.34
CA LEU A 140 10.88 13.43 -17.24
C LEU A 140 9.92 13.80 -16.11
N CYS A 141 8.69 14.22 -16.41
CA CYS A 141 7.67 14.51 -15.38
C CYS A 141 7.38 13.27 -14.50
N TYR A 142 7.06 12.11 -15.10
CA TYR A 142 6.98 10.83 -14.38
C TYR A 142 8.23 10.52 -13.55
N THR A 143 9.41 10.71 -14.15
CA THR A 143 10.69 10.40 -13.50
C THR A 143 10.90 11.26 -12.25
N VAL A 144 10.69 12.57 -12.37
CA VAL A 144 10.81 13.51 -11.24
C VAL A 144 9.77 13.18 -10.17
N ALA A 145 8.53 12.88 -10.57
CA ALA A 145 7.46 12.58 -9.63
C ALA A 145 7.78 11.34 -8.79
N VAL A 146 8.17 10.24 -9.45
CA VAL A 146 8.52 9.00 -8.75
C VAL A 146 9.81 9.14 -7.92
N SER A 147 10.74 9.98 -8.37
CA SER A 147 11.94 10.31 -7.57
C SER A 147 11.57 11.02 -6.27
N ILE A 148 10.59 11.94 -6.31
CA ILE A 148 10.05 12.59 -5.12
C ILE A 148 9.39 11.56 -4.20
N LEU A 149 8.57 10.64 -4.74
CA LEU A 149 7.95 9.58 -3.93
C LEU A 149 8.98 8.73 -3.21
N LEU A 150 10.03 8.29 -3.91
CA LEU A 150 11.10 7.49 -3.31
C LEU A 150 11.84 8.25 -2.21
N LEU A 151 12.37 9.44 -2.50
CA LEU A 151 13.24 10.14 -1.56
C LEU A 151 12.46 10.65 -0.33
N ALA A 152 11.21 11.08 -0.52
CA ALA A 152 10.37 11.55 0.57
C ALA A 152 9.87 10.41 1.48
N ASP A 153 9.70 9.19 0.95
CA ASP A 153 9.31 8.02 1.76
C ASP A 153 10.51 7.42 2.53
N LEU A 154 11.74 7.58 2.01
CA LEU A 154 12.97 7.12 2.66
C LEU A 154 13.40 8.03 3.82
N ASP A 155 13.72 9.29 3.52
CA ASP A 155 14.26 10.26 4.49
C ASP A 155 14.07 11.70 3.97
N PRO A 156 12.90 12.34 4.21
CA PRO A 156 12.60 13.65 3.66
C PRO A 156 13.57 14.74 4.17
N ASP A 157 14.13 14.59 5.37
CA ASP A 157 15.10 15.54 5.93
C ASP A 157 16.50 15.33 5.33
N GLY A 158 16.96 14.07 5.25
CA GLY A 158 18.24 13.71 4.65
C GLY A 158 18.33 14.02 3.15
N TYR A 159 17.20 13.97 2.43
CA TYR A 159 17.10 14.29 1.01
C TYR A 159 16.49 15.67 0.73
N LYS A 160 16.40 16.56 1.73
CA LYS A 160 15.72 17.87 1.59
C LYS A 160 16.26 18.72 0.43
N SER A 161 17.57 18.67 0.16
CA SER A 161 18.16 19.40 -0.96
C SER A 161 17.69 18.84 -2.31
N GLU A 162 17.79 17.53 -2.49
CA GLU A 162 17.34 16.82 -3.68
C GLU A 162 15.84 17.00 -3.92
N LEU A 163 15.02 16.91 -2.88
CA LEU A 163 13.57 17.10 -2.96
C LEU A 163 13.18 18.52 -3.39
N ASN A 164 13.85 19.54 -2.87
CA ASN A 164 13.64 20.93 -3.32
C ASN A 164 14.05 21.14 -4.78
N GLU A 165 15.12 20.49 -5.23
CA GLU A 165 15.54 20.56 -6.63
C GLU A 165 14.56 19.83 -7.56
N LEU A 166 14.12 18.63 -7.20
CA LEU A 166 13.09 17.90 -7.93
C LEU A 166 11.78 18.67 -7.99
N TYR A 167 11.37 19.33 -6.90
CA TYR A 167 10.20 20.21 -6.90
C TYR A 167 10.36 21.35 -7.92
N ARG A 168 11.49 22.06 -7.94
CA ARG A 168 11.76 23.11 -8.95
C ARG A 168 11.72 22.57 -10.39
N LEU A 169 12.24 21.38 -10.62
CA LEU A 169 12.17 20.73 -11.93
C LEU A 169 10.73 20.41 -12.33
N MET A 170 9.90 19.95 -11.40
CA MET A 170 8.49 19.66 -11.65
C MET A 170 7.72 20.86 -12.21
N GLN A 171 8.08 22.07 -11.75
CA GLN A 171 7.44 23.32 -12.18
C GLN A 171 7.58 23.60 -13.69
N GLN A 172 8.57 23.00 -14.36
CA GLN A 172 8.80 23.18 -15.79
C GLN A 172 7.75 22.46 -16.66
N PHE A 173 7.05 21.45 -16.12
CA PHE A 173 6.05 20.68 -16.86
C PHE A 173 4.62 21.22 -16.69
N ARG A 174 4.45 22.23 -15.82
CA ARG A 174 3.16 22.82 -15.51
C ARG A 174 2.72 23.77 -16.62
N LEU A 175 1.48 23.60 -17.08
CA LEU A 175 0.82 24.52 -17.99
C LEU A 175 0.10 25.64 -17.22
N SER A 176 -0.06 26.79 -17.87
CA SER A 176 -0.79 27.93 -17.31
C SER A 176 -2.25 27.64 -16.99
N ASN A 177 -2.85 26.63 -17.63
CA ASN A 177 -4.24 26.24 -17.39
C ASN A 177 -4.42 25.29 -16.19
N GLY A 178 -3.34 24.81 -15.57
CA GLY A 178 -3.34 23.94 -14.39
C GLY A 178 -3.03 22.46 -14.67
N GLY A 179 -2.95 22.03 -15.93
CA GLY A 179 -2.52 20.69 -16.30
C GLY A 179 -0.99 20.55 -16.32
N TYR A 180 -0.50 19.30 -16.35
CA TYR A 180 0.91 18.97 -16.60
C TYR A 180 1.01 18.18 -17.89
N THR A 181 2.09 18.35 -18.66
CA THR A 181 2.21 17.68 -19.96
C THR A 181 3.66 17.44 -20.37
N TYR A 182 3.82 16.84 -21.55
CA TYR A 182 5.10 16.63 -22.20
C TYR A 182 5.69 17.96 -22.66
N PRO A 183 7.03 18.10 -22.65
CA PRO A 183 7.66 19.31 -23.16
C PRO A 183 7.20 19.66 -24.59
N GLY A 184 6.84 20.93 -24.81
CA GLY A 184 6.36 21.43 -26.11
C GLY A 184 4.86 21.20 -26.39
N GLU A 185 4.17 20.37 -25.61
CA GLU A 185 2.73 20.16 -25.75
C GLU A 185 1.92 21.31 -25.14
N LYS A 186 0.76 21.58 -25.74
CA LYS A 186 -0.14 22.67 -25.31
C LYS A 186 -1.31 22.20 -24.47
N ASN A 187 -1.67 20.93 -24.59
CA ASN A 187 -2.79 20.33 -23.86
C ASN A 187 -2.25 19.53 -22.68
N GLY A 188 -2.91 19.68 -21.52
CA GLY A 188 -2.58 18.92 -20.32
C GLY A 188 -2.81 17.43 -20.54
N ASP A 189 -1.95 16.61 -19.96
CA ASP A 189 -2.02 15.15 -19.95
C ASP A 189 -2.52 14.66 -18.58
N THR A 190 -3.55 13.83 -18.57
CA THR A 190 -4.19 13.38 -17.31
C THR A 190 -3.31 12.44 -16.50
N SER A 191 -2.43 11.66 -17.14
CA SER A 191 -1.52 10.75 -16.45
C SER A 191 -0.32 11.48 -15.84
N GLN A 192 0.31 12.41 -16.57
CA GLN A 192 1.35 13.29 -16.05
C GLN A 192 0.82 14.14 -14.90
N THR A 193 -0.40 14.66 -15.05
CA THR A 193 -1.06 15.45 -14.00
C THR A 193 -1.28 14.62 -12.73
N GLN A 194 -1.68 13.36 -12.84
CA GLN A 194 -1.81 12.47 -11.68
C GLN A 194 -0.47 12.33 -10.93
N TYR A 195 0.62 12.07 -11.63
CA TYR A 195 1.95 11.93 -11.01
C TYR A 195 2.46 13.24 -10.41
N ALA A 196 2.25 14.37 -11.08
CA ALA A 196 2.60 15.68 -10.55
C ALA A 196 1.85 15.96 -9.25
N VAL A 197 0.52 15.79 -9.23
CA VAL A 197 -0.30 15.96 -8.03
C VAL A 197 0.13 15.03 -6.91
N LEU A 198 0.43 13.76 -7.22
CA LEU A 198 0.91 12.79 -6.23
C LEU A 198 2.25 13.22 -5.61
N ALA A 199 3.16 13.78 -6.41
CA ALA A 199 4.42 14.31 -5.91
C ALA A 199 4.22 15.56 -5.04
N LEU A 200 3.37 16.50 -5.46
CA LEU A 200 3.03 17.70 -4.68
C LEU A 200 2.38 17.35 -3.34
N TRP A 201 1.44 16.40 -3.36
CA TRP A 201 0.81 15.87 -2.16
C TRP A 201 1.82 15.23 -1.21
N THR A 202 2.79 14.47 -1.76
CA THR A 202 3.85 13.84 -0.97
C THR A 202 4.76 14.89 -0.33
N LEU A 203 5.15 15.92 -1.07
CA LEU A 203 5.96 17.03 -0.57
C LEU A 203 5.23 17.80 0.55
N LEU A 204 3.96 18.19 0.32
CA LEU A 204 3.14 18.86 1.34
C LEU A 204 3.05 18.06 2.63
N ARG A 205 2.83 16.75 2.51
CA ARG A 205 2.74 15.84 3.66
C ARG A 205 4.06 15.68 4.42
N ASN A 206 5.19 15.89 3.75
CA ASN A 206 6.51 15.91 4.37
C ASN A 206 6.97 17.33 4.78
N GLY A 207 6.04 18.28 4.91
CA GLY A 207 6.33 19.63 5.41
C GLY A 207 7.08 20.53 4.42
N PHE A 208 7.16 20.16 3.15
CA PHE A 208 7.77 21.01 2.14
C PHE A 208 6.84 22.15 1.75
N ASP A 209 7.46 23.28 1.43
CA ASP A 209 6.75 24.47 1.01
C ASP A 209 6.29 24.38 -0.45
N VAL A 210 5.09 23.86 -0.66
CA VAL A 210 4.44 23.76 -1.97
C VAL A 210 3.40 24.86 -2.13
N ASP A 211 3.37 25.50 -3.30
CA ASP A 211 2.34 26.48 -3.62
C ASP A 211 1.01 25.78 -3.93
N GLN A 212 0.11 25.85 -2.93
CA GLN A 212 -1.21 25.24 -2.94
C GLN A 212 -2.13 25.76 -4.05
N ASN A 213 -1.87 26.95 -4.63
CA ASN A 213 -2.66 27.44 -5.75
C ASN A 213 -2.55 26.52 -6.97
N GLN A 214 -1.41 25.83 -7.12
CA GLN A 214 -1.20 24.91 -8.23
C GLN A 214 -2.17 23.73 -8.17
N LEU A 215 -2.44 23.21 -6.98
CA LEU A 215 -3.41 22.13 -6.77
C LEU A 215 -4.83 22.62 -7.08
N ALA A 216 -5.19 23.84 -6.66
CA ALA A 216 -6.49 24.42 -6.97
C ALA A 216 -6.67 24.65 -8.48
N ASP A 217 -5.63 25.09 -9.18
CA ASP A 217 -5.65 25.24 -10.64
C ASP A 217 -5.79 23.89 -11.34
N THR A 218 -5.11 22.86 -10.87
CA THR A 218 -5.26 21.49 -11.37
C THR A 218 -6.67 20.96 -11.17
N ILE A 219 -7.28 21.17 -9.99
CA ILE A 219 -8.68 20.81 -9.73
C ILE A 219 -9.62 21.49 -10.73
N ARG A 220 -9.45 22.80 -10.96
CA ARG A 220 -10.26 23.54 -11.94
C ARG A 220 -10.05 23.02 -13.35
N TRP A 221 -8.80 22.74 -13.74
CA TRP A 221 -8.47 22.18 -15.06
C TRP A 221 -9.17 20.84 -15.28
N LEU A 222 -9.03 19.90 -14.34
CA LEU A 222 -9.67 18.58 -14.39
C LEU A 222 -11.20 18.71 -14.50
N GLY A 223 -11.81 19.68 -13.81
CA GLY A 223 -13.24 19.95 -13.93
C GLY A 223 -13.69 20.49 -15.29
N ARG A 224 -12.84 21.25 -15.99
CA ARG A 224 -13.11 21.79 -17.34
C ARG A 224 -12.91 20.75 -18.44
N VAL A 225 -11.91 19.88 -18.30
CA VAL A 225 -11.55 18.89 -19.34
C VAL A 225 -12.22 17.53 -19.15
N GLN A 226 -13.06 17.35 -18.12
CA GLN A 226 -13.89 16.15 -17.99
C GLN A 226 -14.82 16.02 -19.22
N ASP A 227 -14.90 14.80 -19.75
CA ASP A 227 -15.82 14.49 -20.84
C ASP A 227 -17.29 14.67 -20.39
N VAL A 228 -18.16 15.05 -21.31
CA VAL A 228 -19.60 15.21 -21.04
C VAL A 228 -20.29 13.93 -20.55
N GLN A 229 -19.72 12.76 -20.83
CA GLN A 229 -20.19 11.45 -20.34
C GLN A 229 -19.63 11.09 -18.96
N GLY A 230 -18.61 11.81 -18.46
CA GLY A 230 -18.08 11.68 -17.10
C GLY A 230 -16.68 11.08 -16.99
N GLY A 231 -16.14 10.50 -18.06
CA GLY A 231 -14.74 10.06 -18.11
C GLY A 231 -13.77 11.22 -18.36
N TRP A 232 -12.49 10.90 -18.50
CA TRP A 232 -11.46 11.87 -18.90
C TRP A 232 -10.63 11.40 -20.10
N PRO A 233 -10.20 12.34 -20.96
CA PRO A 233 -9.28 12.03 -22.03
C PRO A 233 -7.86 11.86 -21.56
N TYR A 234 -7.00 11.35 -22.45
CA TYR A 234 -5.56 11.39 -22.24
C TYR A 234 -5.02 12.84 -22.31
N HIS A 235 -5.29 13.55 -23.42
CA HIS A 235 -5.02 14.98 -23.57
C HIS A 235 -6.31 15.79 -23.48
N GLY A 236 -6.44 16.60 -22.43
CA GLY A 236 -7.62 17.42 -22.19
C GLY A 236 -7.67 18.66 -23.07
N VAL A 237 -8.68 18.75 -23.94
CA VAL A 237 -8.96 19.99 -24.68
C VAL A 237 -9.72 20.93 -23.76
N ASP A 238 -9.06 22.01 -23.36
CA ASP A 238 -9.63 23.06 -22.50
C ASP A 238 -10.21 24.18 -23.38
N THR A 239 -11.53 24.36 -23.35
CA THR A 239 -12.18 25.39 -24.15
C THR A 239 -12.04 26.76 -23.47
N ALA A 240 -11.92 27.84 -24.24
CA ALA A 240 -11.74 29.19 -23.68
C ALA A 240 -12.87 29.63 -22.73
N GLY A 241 -14.08 29.06 -22.89
CA GLY A 241 -15.23 29.32 -22.00
C GLY A 241 -15.37 28.34 -20.83
N GLY A 242 -14.45 27.39 -20.68
CA GLY A 242 -14.47 26.33 -19.66
C GLY A 242 -15.63 25.34 -19.78
N GLN A 243 -16.26 25.28 -20.95
CA GLN A 243 -17.35 24.34 -21.22
C GLN A 243 -16.77 22.95 -21.51
N ARG A 244 -17.38 21.94 -20.90
CA ARG A 244 -17.07 20.53 -21.18
C ARG A 244 -17.55 20.18 -22.58
N ILE A 245 -16.76 19.37 -23.27
CA ILE A 245 -17.05 18.90 -24.64
C ILE A 245 -16.95 17.38 -24.69
N ASN A 246 -17.32 16.79 -25.83
CA ASN A 246 -16.98 15.40 -26.11
C ASN A 246 -15.47 15.30 -26.36
N GLN A 247 -14.75 14.82 -25.35
CA GLN A 247 -13.32 14.57 -25.36
C GLN A 247 -13.03 13.22 -26.01
N ARG A 248 -11.88 13.08 -26.68
CA ARG A 248 -11.44 11.81 -27.26
C ARG A 248 -9.90 11.71 -27.33
N PRO A 249 -9.32 10.51 -27.16
CA PRO A 249 -9.94 9.29 -26.65
C PRO A 249 -10.15 9.35 -25.13
N VAL A 250 -11.23 8.75 -24.63
CA VAL A 250 -11.53 8.57 -23.20
C VAL A 250 -11.43 7.08 -22.87
N SER A 251 -10.83 6.73 -21.73
CA SER A 251 -10.64 5.35 -21.30
C SER A 251 -10.82 5.19 -19.79
N MET A 252 -10.94 3.95 -19.31
CA MET A 252 -10.93 3.65 -17.87
C MET A 252 -9.66 4.15 -17.20
N SER A 253 -8.48 3.87 -17.78
CA SER A 253 -7.19 4.27 -17.21
C SER A 253 -7.05 5.78 -17.02
N THR A 254 -7.44 6.58 -18.02
CA THR A 254 -7.39 8.05 -17.96
C THR A 254 -8.45 8.62 -17.02
N THR A 255 -9.62 7.98 -16.93
CA THR A 255 -10.67 8.35 -15.98
C THR A 255 -10.22 8.14 -14.53
N LEU A 256 -9.63 6.98 -14.22
CA LEU A 256 -9.08 6.70 -12.90
C LEU A 256 -7.89 7.63 -12.58
N ALA A 257 -7.03 7.95 -13.55
CA ALA A 257 -5.90 8.87 -13.36
C ALA A 257 -6.37 10.29 -13.02
N ALA A 258 -7.29 10.84 -13.81
CA ALA A 258 -7.85 12.17 -13.57
C ALA A 258 -8.67 12.23 -12.27
N GLY A 259 -9.50 11.21 -12.01
CA GLY A 259 -10.30 11.12 -10.80
C GLY A 259 -9.44 11.02 -9.53
N SER A 260 -8.39 10.20 -9.57
CA SER A 260 -7.45 10.10 -8.44
C SER A 260 -6.66 11.39 -8.26
N ALA A 261 -6.19 12.03 -9.32
CA ALA A 261 -5.55 13.35 -9.24
C ALA A 261 -6.48 14.39 -8.57
N LEU A 262 -7.76 14.38 -8.92
CA LEU A 262 -8.76 15.29 -8.34
C LEU A 262 -8.92 15.06 -6.83
N LEU A 263 -9.05 13.79 -6.41
CA LEU A 263 -9.18 13.41 -5.01
C LEU A 263 -7.90 13.69 -4.20
N ILE A 264 -6.73 13.37 -4.74
CA ILE A 264 -5.43 13.62 -4.11
C ILE A 264 -5.19 15.13 -3.93
N ALA A 265 -5.47 15.93 -4.96
CA ALA A 265 -5.34 17.39 -4.87
C ALA A 265 -6.30 17.97 -3.84
N ALA A 266 -7.53 17.47 -3.78
CA ALA A 266 -8.52 17.89 -2.79
C ALA A 266 -8.08 17.56 -1.35
N ASP A 267 -7.52 16.37 -1.15
CA ASP A 267 -6.95 15.94 0.14
C ASP A 267 -5.71 16.76 0.53
N ALA A 268 -4.82 17.07 -0.41
CA ALA A 268 -3.69 17.97 -0.17
C ALA A 268 -4.13 19.38 0.28
N LEU A 269 -5.32 19.81 -0.15
CA LEU A 269 -5.97 21.05 0.28
C LEU A 269 -6.92 20.86 1.48
N GLN A 270 -6.91 19.67 2.10
CA GLN A 270 -7.71 19.32 3.28
C GLN A 270 -9.23 19.50 3.07
N THR A 271 -9.70 19.27 1.84
CA THR A 271 -11.12 19.43 1.47
C THR A 271 -12.03 18.44 2.21
N PHE A 272 -11.50 17.29 2.63
CA PHE A 272 -12.25 16.21 3.26
C PHE A 272 -12.13 16.18 4.79
N GLY A 273 -11.40 17.11 5.40
CA GLY A 273 -11.11 17.15 6.83
C GLY A 273 -9.66 17.57 7.10
N ASP A 274 -9.36 18.03 8.32
CA ASP A 274 -8.00 18.39 8.71
C ASP A 274 -7.23 17.10 9.02
N THR A 275 -6.24 16.76 8.18
CA THR A 275 -5.31 15.64 8.38
C THR A 275 -4.18 15.97 9.35
N GLY A 276 -4.14 17.20 9.86
CA GLY A 276 -3.29 17.63 10.96
C GLY A 276 -4.05 18.65 11.78
N GLY A 277 -4.86 18.17 12.73
CA GLY A 277 -5.65 19.03 13.60
C GLY A 277 -4.78 20.08 14.27
N ASP A 278 -4.95 21.34 13.86
CA ASP A 278 -4.47 22.51 14.61
C ASP A 278 -5.29 22.73 15.90
N ASP A 279 -6.30 21.88 16.14
CA ASP A 279 -7.11 21.88 17.35
C ASP A 279 -6.76 20.69 18.24
N VAL A 280 -5.89 20.94 19.22
CA VAL A 280 -5.57 19.98 20.29
C VAL A 280 -6.72 19.84 21.29
N SER A 281 -7.79 20.63 21.14
CA SER A 281 -8.91 20.64 22.07
C SER A 281 -9.78 19.38 22.04
N ASP A 282 -9.64 18.56 20.99
CA ASP A 282 -10.28 17.25 20.86
C ASP A 282 -9.43 16.09 21.44
N ILE A 283 -8.22 16.39 21.97
CA ILE A 283 -7.42 15.41 22.71
C ILE A 283 -7.90 15.37 24.17
N GLU A 284 -8.50 14.24 24.56
CA GLU A 284 -9.00 14.00 25.91
C GLU A 284 -7.86 14.14 26.93
N GLY A 285 -7.98 15.09 27.87
CA GLY A 285 -6.97 15.36 28.93
C GLY A 285 -6.17 16.66 28.79
N LEU A 286 -6.24 17.39 27.67
CA LEU A 286 -5.56 18.69 27.50
C LEU A 286 -6.46 19.89 27.86
N PRO A 287 -5.94 20.93 28.55
CA PRO A 287 -6.68 22.17 28.77
C PRO A 287 -7.05 22.84 27.45
N LYS A 288 -8.32 23.22 27.29
CA LYS A 288 -8.87 23.91 26.09
C LYS A 288 -8.13 25.21 25.66
N ALA A 289 -7.20 25.69 26.47
CA ALA A 289 -6.42 26.91 26.23
C ALA A 289 -5.06 26.65 25.54
N LEU A 290 -4.60 25.41 25.43
CA LEU A 290 -3.33 25.08 24.78
C LEU A 290 -3.46 25.13 23.26
N LYS A 291 -2.64 25.97 22.63
CA LYS A 291 -2.48 26.03 21.18
C LYS A 291 -1.08 25.59 20.81
N ILE A 292 -0.93 24.78 19.76
CA ILE A 292 0.38 24.46 19.20
C ILE A 292 0.98 25.77 18.67
N TYR A 293 2.12 26.17 19.21
CA TYR A 293 2.88 27.31 18.69
C TYR A 293 3.63 26.87 17.43
N ARG A 294 3.32 27.51 16.30
CA ARG A 294 4.01 27.38 15.02
C ARG A 294 4.57 28.74 14.61
N GLU A 295 5.77 28.76 14.03
CA GLU A 295 6.37 29.99 13.53
C GLU A 295 5.48 30.66 12.47
N GLU A 296 5.48 31.99 12.45
CA GLU A 296 4.54 32.79 11.66
C GLU A 296 4.66 32.57 10.13
N SER A 297 5.79 32.07 9.65
CA SER A 297 6.00 31.64 8.26
C SER A 297 5.13 30.44 7.84
N GLU A 298 4.62 29.67 8.81
CA GLU A 298 3.74 28.51 8.60
C GLU A 298 2.25 28.89 8.56
N ARG A 299 1.89 30.13 8.92
CA ARG A 299 0.52 30.67 8.85
C ARG A 299 0.14 31.13 7.44
N ARG A 300 0.44 30.33 6.41
CA ARG A 300 -0.03 30.62 5.06
C ARG A 300 -1.56 30.50 5.01
N LYS A 301 -2.22 31.42 4.30
CA LYS A 301 -3.64 31.28 4.00
C LYS A 301 -3.84 29.99 3.20
N ARG A 302 -4.40 28.97 3.85
CA ARG A 302 -4.75 27.69 3.22
C ARG A 302 -5.68 27.95 2.04
N VAL A 303 -5.36 27.39 0.88
CA VAL A 303 -6.25 27.46 -0.29
C VAL A 303 -7.40 26.48 -0.06
N ARG A 304 -8.64 26.96 -0.09
CA ARG A 304 -9.83 26.13 0.12
C ARG A 304 -10.54 25.87 -1.20
N VAL A 305 -10.94 24.63 -1.41
CA VAL A 305 -11.81 24.22 -2.52
C VAL A 305 -13.09 23.62 -1.93
N PRO A 306 -14.28 24.04 -2.37
CA PRO A 306 -15.53 23.42 -1.92
C PRO A 306 -15.60 21.93 -2.30
N ARG A 307 -16.13 21.10 -1.41
CA ARG A 307 -16.23 19.64 -1.61
C ARG A 307 -17.01 19.27 -2.88
N ASP A 308 -18.06 20.02 -3.21
CA ASP A 308 -18.90 19.79 -4.39
C ASP A 308 -18.16 20.00 -5.72
N ILE A 309 -17.17 20.89 -5.76
CA ILE A 309 -16.29 21.11 -6.93
C ILE A 309 -15.49 19.84 -7.25
N VAL A 310 -15.21 19.02 -6.24
CA VAL A 310 -14.46 17.76 -6.37
C VAL A 310 -15.41 16.58 -6.55
N MET A 311 -16.39 16.43 -5.67
CA MET A 311 -17.24 15.24 -5.64
C MET A 311 -18.25 15.18 -6.78
N THR A 312 -18.65 16.32 -7.36
CA THR A 312 -19.56 16.33 -8.53
C THR A 312 -18.90 15.66 -9.75
N PRO A 313 -17.69 16.07 -10.20
CA PRO A 313 -16.95 15.32 -11.22
C PRO A 313 -16.75 13.84 -10.90
N ILE A 314 -16.45 13.49 -9.63
CA ILE A 314 -16.29 12.09 -9.19
C ILE A 314 -17.58 11.29 -9.38
N SER A 315 -18.75 11.86 -9.08
CA SER A 315 -20.02 11.17 -9.32
C SER A 315 -20.26 10.85 -10.81
N TYR A 316 -19.81 11.71 -11.71
CA TYR A 316 -19.87 11.44 -13.15
C TYR A 316 -18.85 10.39 -13.57
N ALA A 317 -17.68 10.34 -12.92
CA ALA A 317 -16.68 9.31 -13.11
C ALA A 317 -17.25 7.93 -12.75
N GLU A 318 -17.89 7.80 -11.58
CA GLU A 318 -18.49 6.55 -11.12
C GLU A 318 -19.58 6.04 -12.09
N ARG A 319 -20.41 6.95 -12.61
CA ARG A 319 -21.37 6.60 -13.66
C ARG A 319 -20.68 6.11 -14.93
N TYR A 320 -19.68 6.84 -15.42
CA TYR A 320 -18.92 6.45 -16.60
C TYR A 320 -18.29 5.06 -16.43
N ARG A 321 -17.68 4.79 -15.27
CA ARG A 321 -17.07 3.49 -14.95
C ARG A 321 -18.07 2.35 -14.96
N THR A 322 -19.28 2.59 -14.44
CA THR A 322 -20.37 1.61 -14.43
C THR A 322 -20.89 1.32 -15.84
N GLU A 323 -21.02 2.36 -16.68
CA GLU A 323 -21.51 2.25 -18.06
C GLU A 323 -20.45 1.71 -19.04
N ASN A 324 -19.17 1.82 -18.70
CA ASN A 324 -18.03 1.44 -19.54
C ASN A 324 -17.06 0.57 -18.73
N PRO A 325 -17.46 -0.65 -18.31
CA PRO A 325 -16.57 -1.53 -17.57
C PRO A 325 -15.30 -1.81 -18.37
N TYR A 326 -14.17 -1.90 -17.66
CA TYR A 326 -12.90 -2.19 -18.32
C TYR A 326 -12.87 -3.64 -18.78
N GLU A 327 -12.54 -3.83 -20.04
CA GLU A 327 -12.26 -5.14 -20.62
C GLU A 327 -10.79 -5.19 -21.01
N ARG A 328 -10.08 -6.17 -20.44
CA ARG A 328 -8.68 -6.39 -20.79
C ARG A 328 -8.59 -6.91 -22.23
N VAL A 329 -7.98 -6.14 -23.13
CA VAL A 329 -7.81 -6.55 -24.53
C VAL A 329 -6.64 -7.54 -24.62
N GLN A 330 -6.93 -8.81 -24.33
CA GLN A 330 -5.97 -9.88 -24.59
C GLN A 330 -5.88 -10.12 -26.11
N ARG A 331 -4.80 -9.66 -26.74
CA ARG A 331 -4.27 -10.13 -28.04
C ARG A 331 -4.78 -9.52 -29.37
N VAL A 332 -5.37 -8.32 -29.42
CA VAL A 332 -5.64 -7.66 -30.72
C VAL A 332 -4.91 -6.32 -30.82
N SER A 333 -3.68 -6.37 -31.34
CA SER A 333 -2.88 -5.25 -31.89
C SER A 333 -2.69 -3.98 -31.04
N GLY A 334 -2.93 -4.00 -29.73
CA GLY A 334 -2.76 -2.85 -28.84
C GLY A 334 -1.89 -3.15 -27.61
N PHE A 335 -1.16 -2.14 -27.16
CA PHE A 335 -0.54 -2.13 -25.83
C PHE A 335 -1.62 -1.86 -24.79
N ASP A 336 -1.73 -2.72 -23.79
CA ASP A 336 -2.62 -2.54 -22.64
C ASP A 336 -1.81 -2.03 -21.43
N TRP A 337 -2.37 -1.05 -20.71
CA TRP A 337 -1.79 -0.39 -19.54
C TRP A 337 -2.33 -0.94 -18.22
N TYR A 338 -2.82 -2.18 -18.22
CA TYR A 338 -3.44 -2.89 -17.09
C TYR A 338 -2.79 -2.65 -15.73
N TYR A 339 -1.48 -2.87 -15.59
CA TYR A 339 -0.80 -2.70 -14.30
C TYR A 339 -0.82 -1.25 -13.80
N TYR A 340 -0.67 -0.29 -14.71
CA TYR A 340 -0.83 1.12 -14.37
C TYR A 340 -2.27 1.45 -13.98
N GLN A 341 -3.24 0.83 -14.64
CA GLN A 341 -4.65 0.97 -14.29
C GLN A 341 -4.94 0.43 -12.88
N LEU A 342 -4.44 -0.75 -12.50
CA LEU A 342 -4.59 -1.27 -11.14
C LEU A 342 -3.95 -0.34 -10.10
N TYR A 343 -2.71 0.09 -10.33
CA TYR A 343 -2.00 1.06 -9.49
C TYR A 343 -2.81 2.35 -9.27
N THR A 344 -3.52 2.78 -10.32
CA THR A 344 -4.33 4.00 -10.32
C THR A 344 -5.71 3.77 -9.70
N LEU A 345 -6.30 2.59 -9.89
CA LEU A 345 -7.54 2.15 -9.27
C LEU A 345 -7.40 2.13 -7.75
N GLU A 346 -6.33 1.53 -7.22
CA GLU A 346 -6.10 1.48 -5.76
C GLU A 346 -5.99 2.88 -5.15
N ARG A 347 -5.36 3.83 -5.86
CA ARG A 347 -5.30 5.25 -5.45
C ARG A 347 -6.68 5.88 -5.45
N TYR A 348 -7.38 5.78 -6.57
CA TYR A 348 -8.71 6.33 -6.73
C TYR A 348 -9.63 5.85 -5.61
N GLU A 349 -9.71 4.54 -5.41
CA GLU A 349 -10.59 3.92 -4.43
C GLU A 349 -10.16 4.25 -2.99
N SER A 350 -8.86 4.28 -2.69
CA SER A 350 -8.39 4.63 -1.34
C SER A 350 -8.73 6.07 -0.95
N PHE A 351 -8.59 7.03 -1.87
CA PHE A 351 -9.01 8.41 -1.60
C PHE A 351 -10.52 8.60 -1.65
N LEU A 352 -11.25 7.80 -2.45
CA LEU A 352 -12.70 7.85 -2.48
C LEU A 352 -13.31 7.31 -1.18
N GLU A 353 -12.79 6.19 -0.68
CA GLU A 353 -13.08 5.63 0.65
C GLU A 353 -12.86 6.70 1.73
N PHE A 354 -11.67 7.31 1.73
CA PHE A 354 -11.34 8.38 2.67
C PHE A 354 -12.29 9.59 2.56
N ALA A 355 -12.52 10.09 1.34
CA ALA A 355 -13.39 11.23 1.11
C ALA A 355 -14.83 10.96 1.59
N ASN A 356 -15.31 9.73 1.49
CA ASN A 356 -16.64 9.33 1.92
C ASN A 356 -16.72 8.87 3.39
N GLY A 357 -15.59 8.78 4.09
CA GLY A 357 -15.53 8.23 5.45
C GLY A 357 -15.91 6.74 5.51
N THR A 358 -15.73 6.00 4.41
CA THR A 358 -16.03 4.58 4.32
C THR A 358 -14.74 3.75 4.42
N LYS A 359 -14.81 2.61 5.09
CA LYS A 359 -13.69 1.65 5.14
C LYS A 359 -14.22 0.25 4.84
N VAL A 360 -13.96 -0.23 3.63
CA VAL A 360 -14.31 -1.59 3.23
C VAL A 360 -13.05 -2.44 3.34
N LYS A 361 -13.08 -3.45 4.24
CA LYS A 361 -11.93 -4.31 4.51
C LYS A 361 -11.50 -5.09 3.27
N SER A 362 -12.47 -5.58 2.50
CA SER A 362 -12.26 -6.39 1.29
C SER A 362 -13.26 -5.95 0.20
N PRO A 363 -12.98 -4.85 -0.51
CA PRO A 363 -13.87 -4.35 -1.55
C PRO A 363 -13.81 -5.22 -2.81
N ALA A 364 -14.93 -5.30 -3.56
CA ALA A 364 -15.02 -6.15 -4.75
C ALA A 364 -13.90 -5.87 -5.77
N TRP A 365 -13.62 -4.59 -6.06
CA TRP A 365 -12.57 -4.19 -7.00
C TRP A 365 -11.17 -4.71 -6.61
N TYR A 366 -10.90 -4.84 -5.30
CA TYR A 366 -9.62 -5.34 -4.82
C TYR A 366 -9.55 -6.87 -4.99
N ASN A 367 -10.64 -7.56 -4.68
CA ASN A 367 -10.75 -9.00 -4.89
C ASN A 367 -10.61 -9.38 -6.36
N ASP A 368 -11.29 -8.65 -7.25
CA ASP A 368 -11.23 -8.86 -8.70
C ASP A 368 -9.78 -8.68 -9.19
N GLY A 369 -9.12 -7.60 -8.77
CA GLY A 369 -7.72 -7.37 -9.13
C GLY A 369 -6.75 -8.41 -8.56
N VAL A 370 -7.00 -8.94 -7.35
CA VAL A 370 -6.20 -10.04 -6.77
C VAL A 370 -6.35 -11.32 -7.59
N GLU A 371 -7.58 -11.71 -7.94
CA GLU A 371 -7.82 -12.92 -8.74
C GLU A 371 -7.20 -12.80 -10.13
N GLU A 372 -7.37 -11.66 -10.79
CA GLU A 372 -6.74 -11.40 -12.09
C GLU A 372 -5.20 -11.46 -11.98
N LEU A 373 -4.59 -10.84 -10.96
CA LEU A 373 -3.13 -10.86 -10.80
C LEU A 373 -2.59 -12.28 -10.61
N LYS A 374 -3.31 -13.20 -9.97
CA LYS A 374 -2.86 -14.60 -9.85
C LYS A 374 -2.66 -15.25 -11.21
N GLU A 375 -3.51 -14.95 -12.19
CA GLU A 375 -3.42 -15.50 -13.54
C GLU A 375 -2.18 -14.98 -14.30
N TYR A 376 -1.72 -13.77 -13.96
CA TYR A 376 -0.67 -13.07 -14.69
C TYR A 376 0.71 -13.11 -14.01
N GLN A 377 0.80 -13.58 -12.77
CA GLN A 377 2.08 -13.72 -12.09
C GLN A 377 2.91 -14.85 -12.72
N ASP A 378 4.07 -14.51 -13.29
CA ASP A 378 4.93 -15.50 -13.93
C ASP A 378 5.35 -16.60 -12.94
N PRO A 379 5.04 -17.89 -13.22
CA PRO A 379 5.29 -18.98 -12.26
C PRO A 379 6.78 -19.18 -11.97
N LYS A 380 7.67 -18.81 -12.90
CA LYS A 380 9.12 -19.05 -12.78
C LYS A 380 9.84 -17.98 -11.96
N THR A 381 9.53 -16.72 -12.23
CA THR A 381 10.25 -15.57 -11.70
C THR A 381 9.49 -14.86 -10.59
N GLY A 382 8.16 -14.98 -10.54
CA GLY A 382 7.31 -14.22 -9.63
C GLY A 382 6.99 -12.80 -10.08
N GLY A 383 7.54 -12.36 -11.21
CA GLY A 383 7.28 -11.04 -11.78
C GLY A 383 5.96 -10.97 -12.55
N PHE A 384 5.51 -9.74 -12.76
CA PHE A 384 4.33 -9.40 -13.55
C PHE A 384 4.73 -8.69 -14.86
N GLY A 385 3.87 -8.68 -15.86
CA GLY A 385 4.16 -8.10 -17.18
C GLY A 385 5.06 -8.96 -18.08
N ILE A 386 5.34 -10.20 -17.68
CA ILE A 386 6.29 -11.10 -18.38
C ILE A 386 5.57 -12.02 -19.37
N ILE A 387 4.44 -12.60 -18.96
CA ILE A 387 3.74 -13.66 -19.71
C ILE A 387 2.47 -13.17 -20.42
N ASP A 388 2.09 -11.91 -20.20
CA ASP A 388 0.76 -11.37 -20.53
C ASP A 388 0.80 -10.16 -21.48
N GLY A 389 1.97 -9.88 -22.07
CA GLY A 389 2.11 -8.90 -23.16
C GLY A 389 1.81 -7.45 -22.75
N ALA A 390 2.03 -7.09 -21.49
CA ALA A 390 1.76 -5.74 -21.00
C ALA A 390 2.59 -4.65 -21.70
N GLY A 391 1.99 -3.47 -21.87
CA GLY A 391 2.67 -2.30 -22.47
C GLY A 391 3.72 -1.63 -21.55
N THR A 392 3.86 -2.12 -20.32
CA THR A 392 4.85 -1.63 -19.34
C THR A 392 6.02 -2.61 -19.22
N ASN A 393 7.20 -2.10 -18.90
CA ASN A 393 8.35 -2.96 -18.63
C ASN A 393 8.05 -3.84 -17.39
N PRO A 394 8.42 -5.14 -17.40
CA PRO A 394 8.13 -6.07 -16.31
C PRO A 394 8.51 -5.61 -14.90
N GLY A 395 9.62 -4.88 -14.74
CA GLY A 395 10.01 -4.32 -13.44
C GLY A 395 9.00 -3.30 -12.92
N VAL A 396 8.49 -2.44 -13.80
CA VAL A 396 7.46 -1.44 -13.47
C VAL A 396 6.10 -2.11 -13.29
N SER A 397 5.74 -3.07 -14.15
CA SER A 397 4.51 -3.86 -14.01
C SER A 397 4.45 -4.56 -12.65
N THR A 398 5.57 -5.16 -12.24
CA THR A 398 5.70 -5.80 -10.92
C THR A 398 5.61 -4.78 -9.79
N ALA A 399 6.26 -3.62 -9.90
CA ALA A 399 6.16 -2.57 -8.90
C ALA A 399 4.70 -2.08 -8.73
N PHE A 400 3.98 -1.85 -9.83
CA PHE A 400 2.57 -1.47 -9.80
C PHE A 400 1.67 -2.55 -9.18
N ALA A 401 1.86 -3.82 -9.57
CA ALA A 401 1.11 -4.94 -8.99
C ALA A 401 1.36 -5.06 -7.48
N VAL A 402 2.62 -4.97 -7.04
CA VAL A 402 2.99 -5.01 -5.61
C VAL A 402 2.33 -3.86 -4.84
N LEU A 403 2.41 -2.62 -5.34
CA LEU A 403 1.80 -1.46 -4.70
C LEU A 403 0.26 -1.56 -4.60
N PHE A 404 -0.38 -2.16 -5.61
CA PHE A 404 -1.81 -2.49 -5.58
C PHE A 404 -2.12 -3.55 -4.52
N LEU A 405 -1.40 -4.68 -4.54
CA LEU A 405 -1.63 -5.82 -3.64
C LEU A 405 -1.49 -5.41 -2.17
N ILE A 406 -0.52 -4.56 -1.84
CA ILE A 406 -0.33 -4.09 -0.45
C ILE A 406 -1.26 -2.94 -0.05
N ARG A 407 -2.13 -2.46 -0.96
CA ARG A 407 -2.93 -1.23 -0.79
C ARG A 407 -2.08 -0.05 -0.30
N SER A 408 -0.99 0.24 -1.02
CA SER A 408 0.04 1.19 -0.59
C SER A 408 -0.50 2.59 -0.30
N THR A 409 -1.51 3.05 -1.02
CA THR A 409 -2.08 4.39 -0.85
C THR A 409 -2.95 4.42 0.39
N GLN A 410 -3.79 3.39 0.59
CA GLN A 410 -4.60 3.26 1.80
C GLN A 410 -3.71 3.29 3.06
N LYS A 411 -2.60 2.55 3.07
CA LYS A 411 -1.63 2.57 4.17
C LYS A 411 -1.08 3.98 4.42
N SER A 412 -0.63 4.65 3.36
CA SER A 412 -0.06 6.01 3.46
C SER A 412 -1.08 7.06 3.94
N ILE A 413 -2.36 6.91 3.62
CA ILE A 413 -3.43 7.77 4.18
C ILE A 413 -3.60 7.52 5.68
N VAL A 414 -3.61 6.25 6.12
CA VAL A 414 -3.83 5.87 7.52
C VAL A 414 -2.67 6.27 8.42
N ASP A 415 -1.43 6.04 8.00
CA ASP A 415 -0.22 6.38 8.79
C ASP A 415 -0.17 7.87 9.15
N LEU A 416 -0.70 8.71 8.26
CA LEU A 416 -0.72 10.16 8.44
C LEU A 416 -1.86 10.65 9.34
N ASN A 417 -3.04 10.04 9.26
CA ASN A 417 -4.16 10.36 10.17
C ASN A 417 -3.85 10.00 11.63
N ARG A 418 -2.86 9.14 11.87
CA ARG A 418 -2.37 8.77 13.21
C ARG A 418 -1.27 9.71 13.73
N GLY A 419 -0.99 10.82 13.04
CA GLY A 419 0.00 11.81 13.46
C GLY A 419 1.42 11.25 13.44
N SER A 420 1.80 10.54 12.37
CA SER A 420 3.16 10.03 12.22
C SER A 420 4.18 11.16 12.27
N LEU A 421 5.08 11.11 13.26
CA LEU A 421 6.33 11.86 13.20
C LEU A 421 7.20 11.30 12.06
N ALA A 422 8.11 12.14 11.56
CA ALA A 422 9.05 11.81 10.50
C ALA A 422 9.59 10.38 10.65
N GLY A 423 9.33 9.55 9.63
CA GLY A 423 9.59 8.11 9.65
C GLY A 423 8.51 7.33 10.40
N SER A 424 7.38 7.08 9.73
CA SER A 424 6.43 5.96 9.95
C SER A 424 6.02 5.57 11.40
N ARG A 425 6.22 6.43 12.41
CA ARG A 425 5.83 6.18 13.81
C ARG A 425 4.67 7.11 14.20
N GLY A 426 3.46 6.55 14.26
CA GLY A 426 2.24 7.22 14.76
C GLY A 426 2.32 7.60 16.25
N LEU A 427 1.44 8.51 16.69
CA LEU A 427 1.27 8.83 18.10
C LEU A 427 0.33 7.79 18.78
N PRO A 428 0.65 7.31 20.01
CA PRO A 428 -0.21 6.38 20.75
C PRO A 428 -1.57 7.00 21.12
N SER A 429 -2.58 6.15 21.34
CA SER A 429 -3.93 6.53 21.79
C SER A 429 -3.98 7.13 23.20
N ASP A 430 -2.91 6.97 24.00
CA ASP A 430 -2.78 7.56 25.32
C ASP A 430 -1.57 8.51 25.38
N THR A 431 -1.89 9.80 25.45
CA THR A 431 -0.98 10.95 25.33
C THR A 431 -0.57 11.56 26.67
N THR A 432 -0.95 10.92 27.78
CA THR A 432 -0.83 11.48 29.14
C THR A 432 0.62 11.73 29.58
N ASP A 433 1.59 11.06 28.94
CA ASP A 433 3.03 11.17 29.24
C ASP A 433 3.88 11.74 28.08
N ILE A 434 3.28 12.56 27.21
CA ILE A 434 4.06 13.32 26.23
C ILE A 434 4.82 14.45 26.95
N ARG A 435 6.15 14.41 26.93
CA ARG A 435 6.99 15.55 27.35
C ARG A 435 7.64 16.21 26.13
N VAL A 436 7.54 17.53 26.09
CA VAL A 436 8.11 18.39 25.05
C VAL A 436 9.40 19.01 25.59
N GLU A 437 10.54 18.69 24.96
CA GLU A 437 11.79 19.41 25.17
C GLU A 437 12.18 20.14 23.87
N GLY A 438 11.95 21.45 23.82
CA GLY A 438 12.21 22.27 22.64
C GLY A 438 11.30 21.93 21.46
N THR A 439 11.87 21.77 20.27
CA THR A 439 11.15 21.49 19.01
C THR A 439 10.93 19.99 18.74
N LYS A 440 11.27 19.09 19.68
CA LYS A 440 11.10 17.65 19.53
C LYS A 440 10.10 17.10 20.55
N ILE A 441 9.08 16.41 20.04
CA ILE A 441 8.22 15.53 20.83
C ILE A 441 8.91 14.16 20.86
N LYS A 442 9.41 13.75 22.02
CA LYS A 442 9.88 12.37 22.20
C LYS A 442 8.71 11.52 22.72
N GLY A 443 8.46 10.38 22.07
CA GLY A 443 7.56 9.33 22.57
C GLY A 443 8.06 8.71 23.86
N ARG A 444 7.20 7.91 24.51
CA ARG A 444 7.39 7.25 25.83
C ARG A 444 8.78 6.63 26.03
N PRO A 445 9.25 6.47 27.28
CA PRO A 445 10.44 5.68 27.58
C PRO A 445 10.35 4.29 26.93
N ILE A 446 11.42 3.86 26.27
CA ILE A 446 11.49 2.63 25.46
C ILE A 446 11.01 1.39 26.25
N ALA A 447 11.26 1.35 27.56
CA ALA A 447 10.82 0.30 28.47
C ALA A 447 9.29 0.13 28.57
N ALA A 448 8.50 1.22 28.45
CA ALA A 448 7.04 1.14 28.49
C ALA A 448 6.49 0.51 27.18
N ALA A 449 7.16 0.74 26.05
CA ALA A 449 6.74 0.23 24.75
C ALA A 449 6.80 -1.31 24.64
N VAL A 450 7.76 -1.95 25.32
CA VAL A 450 7.83 -3.43 25.36
C VAL A 450 6.72 -4.02 26.22
N THR A 451 6.38 -3.40 27.35
CA THR A 451 5.31 -3.87 28.22
C THR A 451 3.94 -3.77 27.53
N ASP A 452 3.67 -2.64 26.89
CA ASP A 452 2.43 -2.42 26.14
C ASP A 452 2.34 -3.37 24.92
N LEU A 453 3.45 -3.62 24.22
CA LEU A 453 3.52 -4.62 23.15
C LEU A 453 3.19 -6.03 23.67
N LEU A 454 3.68 -6.38 24.86
CA LEU A 454 3.41 -7.68 25.46
C LEU A 454 1.93 -7.85 25.82
N ASP A 455 1.26 -6.78 26.26
CA ASP A 455 -0.20 -6.80 26.51
C ASP A 455 -0.96 -7.14 25.22
N ILE A 456 -0.60 -6.49 24.11
CA ILE A 456 -1.20 -6.74 22.79
C ILE A 456 -0.96 -8.19 22.31
N LEU A 457 0.25 -8.71 22.55
CA LEU A 457 0.64 -10.06 22.14
C LEU A 457 -0.02 -11.17 22.99
N GLU A 458 -0.42 -10.86 24.22
CA GLU A 458 -1.09 -11.79 25.13
C GLU A 458 -2.61 -11.84 24.90
N ASP A 459 -3.25 -10.73 24.49
CA ASP A 459 -4.71 -10.60 24.36
C ASP A 459 -5.30 -10.99 22.98
N ASP A 460 -4.73 -11.99 22.30
CA ASP A 460 -5.12 -12.41 20.93
C ASP A 460 -5.00 -11.28 19.85
N GLY A 461 -4.49 -10.10 20.21
CA GLY A 461 -4.23 -8.94 19.34
C GLY A 461 -2.96 -9.04 18.50
N ALA A 462 -2.29 -10.19 18.48
CA ALA A 462 -1.09 -10.42 17.67
C ALA A 462 -1.35 -10.30 16.16
N ASP A 463 -2.60 -10.47 15.72
CA ASP A 463 -3.05 -10.25 14.34
C ASP A 463 -3.24 -8.75 14.02
N GLU A 464 -3.26 -7.86 15.02
CA GLU A 464 -3.34 -6.39 14.83
C GLU A 464 -1.96 -5.74 14.62
N LEU A 465 -0.88 -6.45 14.95
CA LEU A 465 0.52 -6.04 14.70
C LEU A 465 0.96 -6.33 13.26
N ASP A 466 0.04 -6.75 12.40
CA ASP A 466 0.33 -7.26 11.06
C ASP A 466 0.78 -6.17 10.08
N GLY A 467 1.98 -6.35 9.51
CA GLY A 467 2.64 -5.38 8.65
C GLY A 467 3.40 -4.25 9.37
N GLN A 468 3.47 -4.27 10.70
CA GLN A 468 4.40 -3.41 11.43
C GLN A 468 5.74 -4.14 11.58
N SER A 469 6.80 -3.56 11.02
CA SER A 469 8.16 -3.95 11.39
C SER A 469 8.29 -3.76 12.90
N LEU A 470 8.51 -4.84 13.65
CA LEU A 470 8.90 -4.73 15.05
C LEU A 470 10.06 -3.73 15.12
N PRO A 471 9.97 -2.66 15.92
CA PRO A 471 11.03 -1.66 15.98
C PRO A 471 12.37 -2.36 16.20
N GLU A 472 13.36 -2.05 15.38
CA GLU A 472 14.70 -2.60 15.54
C GLU A 472 15.32 -2.21 16.90
N ASP A 473 14.78 -1.13 17.49
CA ASP A 473 15.17 -0.54 18.78
C ASP A 473 14.29 -1.02 19.97
N LEU A 474 13.58 -2.15 19.87
CA LEU A 474 12.88 -2.70 21.03
C LEU A 474 13.90 -3.21 22.06
N GLU A 475 14.13 -2.41 23.10
CA GLU A 475 15.01 -2.74 24.22
C GLU A 475 14.19 -3.12 25.46
N LEU A 476 14.59 -4.22 26.10
CA LEU A 476 14.07 -4.59 27.41
C LEU A 476 14.42 -3.50 28.43
N SER A 477 13.59 -3.34 29.46
CA SER A 477 13.83 -2.35 30.51
C SER A 477 15.20 -2.53 31.17
N ASP A 478 15.83 -1.42 31.56
CA ASP A 478 17.02 -1.42 32.43
C ASP A 478 16.66 -1.62 33.91
N ASP A 479 15.38 -1.42 34.27
CA ASP A 479 14.87 -1.71 35.61
C ASP A 479 14.81 -3.23 35.84
N PRO A 480 15.50 -3.77 36.87
CA PRO A 480 15.60 -5.22 37.09
C PRO A 480 14.26 -5.93 37.29
N ASP A 481 13.31 -5.31 37.99
CA ASP A 481 12.02 -5.93 38.31
C ASP A 481 11.10 -5.91 37.09
N VAL A 482 11.09 -4.80 36.34
CA VAL A 482 10.33 -4.70 35.08
C VAL A 482 10.91 -5.62 34.02
N ARG A 483 12.23 -5.66 33.87
CA ARG A 483 12.91 -6.54 32.91
C ARG A 483 12.60 -8.01 33.19
N LYS A 484 12.67 -8.42 34.47
CA LYS A 484 12.30 -9.76 34.89
C LYS A 484 10.85 -10.10 34.50
N ALA A 485 9.91 -9.20 34.76
CA ALA A 485 8.51 -9.39 34.37
C ALA A 485 8.34 -9.50 32.84
N GLN A 486 9.03 -8.66 32.07
CA GLN A 486 9.04 -8.73 30.60
C GLN A 486 9.57 -10.08 30.09
N LEU A 487 10.68 -10.56 30.65
CA LEU A 487 11.24 -11.87 30.29
C LEU A 487 10.29 -13.02 30.65
N ASP A 488 9.66 -12.98 31.82
CA ASP A 488 8.68 -14.00 32.24
C ASP A 488 7.49 -14.08 31.25
N ARG A 489 7.03 -12.93 30.75
CA ARG A 489 5.97 -12.83 29.72
C ARG A 489 6.41 -13.39 28.38
N LEU A 490 7.59 -12.97 27.91
CA LEU A 490 8.16 -13.44 26.65
C LEU A 490 8.38 -14.96 26.64
N GLU A 491 8.87 -15.53 27.73
CA GLU A 491 9.04 -16.99 27.86
C GLU A 491 7.69 -17.73 27.78
N ARG A 492 6.63 -17.19 28.39
CA ARG A 492 5.27 -17.72 28.25
C ARG A 492 4.77 -17.65 26.81
N LEU A 493 4.98 -16.53 26.12
CA LEU A 493 4.56 -16.35 24.73
C LEU A 493 5.23 -17.34 23.79
N VAL A 494 6.56 -17.51 23.86
CA VAL A 494 7.30 -18.48 23.04
C VAL A 494 6.77 -19.90 23.21
N ARG A 495 6.37 -20.29 24.43
CA ARG A 495 5.98 -21.67 24.74
C ARG A 495 4.51 -21.96 24.50
N GLY A 496 3.64 -20.99 24.76
CA GLY A 496 2.20 -21.21 24.88
C GLY A 496 1.35 -20.49 23.84
N SER A 497 1.87 -19.47 23.15
CA SER A 497 1.05 -18.68 22.23
C SER A 497 0.66 -19.47 20.98
N ARG A 498 -0.61 -19.38 20.59
CA ARG A 498 -1.12 -19.94 19.32
C ARG A 498 -0.68 -19.09 18.12
N SER A 499 -0.47 -17.79 18.32
CA SER A 499 0.02 -16.88 17.30
C SER A 499 1.49 -17.16 16.99
N TRP A 500 1.80 -17.46 15.73
CA TRP A 500 3.18 -17.62 15.28
C TRP A 500 3.94 -16.28 15.31
N GLN A 501 3.24 -15.15 15.12
CA GLN A 501 3.78 -13.81 15.20
C GLN A 501 4.28 -13.50 16.61
N ALA A 502 3.45 -13.77 17.64
CA ALA A 502 3.83 -13.57 19.03
C ALA A 502 5.06 -14.41 19.41
N ARG A 503 5.14 -15.66 18.94
CA ARG A 503 6.32 -16.52 19.15
C ARG A 503 7.58 -15.98 18.46
N ARG A 504 7.46 -15.39 17.26
CA ARG A 504 8.60 -14.75 16.56
C ARG A 504 9.14 -13.55 17.34
N VAL A 505 8.25 -12.66 17.77
CA VAL A 505 8.63 -11.47 18.56
C VAL A 505 9.34 -11.90 19.83
N ALA A 506 8.73 -12.86 20.54
CA ALA A 506 9.23 -13.29 21.81
C ALA A 506 10.59 -14.01 21.69
N ALA A 507 10.77 -14.88 20.70
CA ALA A 507 12.06 -15.53 20.45
C ALA A 507 13.19 -14.53 20.11
N ARG A 508 12.88 -13.45 19.37
CA ARG A 508 13.84 -12.40 19.03
C ARG A 508 14.28 -11.62 20.28
N LEU A 509 13.33 -11.12 21.08
CA LEU A 509 13.62 -10.30 22.26
C LEU A 509 14.30 -11.11 23.39
N LEU A 510 13.91 -12.38 23.57
CA LEU A 510 14.65 -13.26 24.48
C LEU A 510 16.10 -13.42 24.03
N GLY A 511 16.34 -13.60 22.72
CA GLY A 511 17.68 -13.73 22.16
C GLY A 511 18.58 -12.51 22.34
N SER A 512 18.01 -11.29 22.40
CA SER A 512 18.75 -10.04 22.60
C SER A 512 18.95 -9.66 24.08
N SER A 513 18.37 -10.42 25.03
CA SER A 513 18.46 -10.11 26.46
C SER A 513 19.85 -10.29 27.08
N ASP A 514 20.73 -11.09 26.45
CA ASP A 514 22.01 -11.57 27.00
C ASP A 514 21.89 -12.28 28.36
N GLU A 515 20.71 -12.84 28.69
CA GLU A 515 20.48 -13.50 29.98
C GLU A 515 20.48 -15.03 29.88
N LEU A 516 21.23 -15.71 30.75
CA LEU A 516 21.28 -17.18 30.79
C LEU A 516 19.92 -17.81 31.15
N ARG A 517 19.04 -17.11 31.88
CA ARG A 517 17.72 -17.65 32.29
C ARG A 517 16.80 -18.00 31.12
N VAL A 518 16.93 -17.31 29.97
CA VAL A 518 16.02 -17.49 28.83
C VAL A 518 16.41 -18.67 27.94
N VAL A 519 17.63 -19.20 28.10
CA VAL A 519 18.21 -20.25 27.26
C VAL A 519 17.32 -21.49 27.13
N PRO A 520 16.70 -22.03 28.20
CA PRO A 520 15.79 -23.17 28.08
C PRO A 520 14.61 -22.90 27.14
N SER A 521 14.05 -21.69 27.16
CA SER A 521 12.95 -21.27 26.29
C SER A 521 13.38 -21.15 24.83
N LEU A 522 14.61 -20.67 24.57
CA LEU A 522 15.17 -20.63 23.22
C LEU A 522 15.51 -22.05 22.70
N ILE A 523 15.99 -22.96 23.56
CA ILE A 523 16.20 -24.37 23.20
C ILE A 523 14.88 -25.03 22.79
N PHE A 524 13.80 -24.78 23.53
CA PHE A 524 12.46 -25.25 23.18
C PHE A 524 12.04 -24.74 21.79
N ALA A 525 12.22 -23.43 21.53
CA ALA A 525 11.85 -22.76 20.29
C ALA A 525 12.58 -23.26 19.02
N LEU A 526 13.69 -23.99 19.15
CA LEU A 526 14.34 -24.66 18.00
C LEU A 526 13.43 -25.69 17.30
N SER A 527 12.40 -26.16 17.98
CA SER A 527 11.41 -27.12 17.47
C SER A 527 10.08 -26.49 17.04
N ASP A 528 10.01 -25.15 16.97
CA ASP A 528 8.77 -24.47 16.57
C ASP A 528 8.37 -24.85 15.14
N ASN A 529 7.06 -24.88 14.87
CA ASN A 529 6.54 -25.13 13.52
C ASN A 529 6.87 -23.99 12.55
N ASP A 530 7.13 -22.78 13.07
CA ASP A 530 7.53 -21.62 12.29
C ASP A 530 9.05 -21.53 12.12
N ALA A 531 9.52 -21.53 10.87
CA ALA A 531 10.94 -21.52 10.56
C ALA A 531 11.68 -20.25 11.02
N MET A 532 10.98 -19.11 11.16
CA MET A 532 11.61 -17.89 11.63
C MET A 532 11.82 -17.91 13.14
N VAL A 533 10.88 -18.47 13.91
CA VAL A 533 11.06 -18.73 15.35
C VAL A 533 12.30 -19.58 15.58
N GLN A 534 12.47 -20.67 14.82
CA GLN A 534 13.66 -21.52 14.90
C GLN A 534 14.95 -20.73 14.63
N ARG A 535 14.92 -19.83 13.63
CA ARG A 535 16.07 -18.99 13.27
C ARG A 535 16.43 -18.02 14.38
N PHE A 536 15.45 -17.28 14.92
CA PHE A 536 15.69 -16.33 16.01
C PHE A 536 16.20 -17.04 17.27
N ALA A 537 15.62 -18.20 17.60
CA ALA A 537 16.08 -19.03 18.69
C ALA A 537 17.54 -19.48 18.52
N ARG A 538 17.89 -19.98 17.32
CA ARG A 538 19.27 -20.39 16.99
C ARG A 538 20.25 -19.22 17.10
N ASP A 539 19.89 -18.07 16.54
CA ASP A 539 20.77 -16.91 16.49
C ASP A 539 20.93 -16.28 17.90
N GLY A 540 19.87 -16.25 18.71
CA GLY A 540 19.92 -15.86 20.12
C GLY A 540 20.77 -16.79 20.99
N LEU A 541 20.67 -18.11 20.80
CA LEU A 541 21.53 -19.07 21.52
C LEU A 541 23.01 -18.88 21.18
N ARG A 542 23.36 -18.58 19.91
CA ARG A 542 24.73 -18.25 19.51
C ARG A 542 25.23 -16.98 20.17
N PHE A 543 24.37 -15.97 20.27
CA PHE A 543 24.70 -14.70 20.89
C PHE A 543 24.97 -14.86 22.41
N ILE A 544 23.99 -15.38 23.17
CA ILE A 544 24.10 -15.56 24.62
C ILE A 544 25.27 -16.48 24.99
N SER A 545 25.49 -17.54 24.22
CA SER A 545 26.60 -18.48 24.48
C SER A 545 27.97 -17.97 24.03
N ARG A 546 28.01 -16.89 23.23
CA ARG A 546 29.19 -16.42 22.49
C ARG A 546 29.82 -17.51 21.60
N LYS A 547 29.05 -18.53 21.21
CA LYS A 547 29.45 -19.57 20.26
C LYS A 547 28.88 -19.23 18.88
N PHE A 548 29.52 -18.31 18.17
CA PHE A 548 29.01 -17.78 16.90
C PHE A 548 28.84 -18.86 15.81
N ASP A 549 29.70 -19.89 15.80
CA ASP A 549 29.55 -21.05 14.90
C ASP A 549 28.32 -21.92 15.27
N GLY A 550 27.87 -21.86 16.53
CA GLY A 550 26.76 -22.62 17.09
C GLY A 550 27.04 -24.12 17.20
N VAL A 551 25.97 -24.93 17.11
CA VAL A 551 26.02 -26.40 17.22
C VAL A 551 25.72 -27.12 15.89
N GLY A 552 25.98 -26.47 14.75
CA GLY A 552 25.86 -27.11 13.43
C GLY A 552 24.43 -27.33 12.91
N MET A 553 23.46 -26.53 13.38
CA MET A 553 22.08 -26.55 12.88
C MET A 553 21.97 -25.73 11.58
N PRO A 554 21.60 -26.34 10.43
CA PRO A 554 21.47 -25.63 9.15
C PRO A 554 20.28 -24.65 9.16
N ARG A 555 20.19 -23.79 8.13
CA ARG A 555 19.10 -22.79 8.00
C ARG A 555 17.71 -23.43 7.89
N GLU A 556 17.65 -24.62 7.29
CA GLU A 556 16.43 -25.41 7.12
C GLU A 556 16.71 -26.82 7.68
N PRO A 557 16.58 -26.99 9.00
CA PRO A 557 16.92 -28.24 9.67
C PRO A 557 15.80 -29.26 9.50
N ASN A 558 16.16 -30.53 9.28
CA ASN A 558 15.24 -31.63 9.48
C ASN A 558 15.10 -31.95 10.97
N ARG A 559 14.12 -32.80 11.33
CA ARG A 559 13.81 -33.14 12.72
C ARG A 559 15.02 -33.67 13.51
N ASP A 560 15.83 -34.53 12.90
CA ASP A 560 17.02 -35.09 13.55
C ASP A 560 18.05 -34.02 13.89
N LYS A 561 18.23 -33.04 13.00
CA LYS A 561 19.13 -31.90 13.24
C LYS A 561 18.60 -30.96 14.33
N VAL A 562 17.28 -30.76 14.42
CA VAL A 562 16.65 -30.00 15.53
C VAL A 562 16.91 -30.69 16.87
N VAL A 563 16.62 -31.99 16.97
CA VAL A 563 16.80 -32.77 18.20
C VAL A 563 18.27 -32.80 18.64
N GLN A 564 19.18 -32.97 17.68
CA GLN A 564 20.62 -32.93 17.96
C GLN A 564 21.05 -31.55 18.48
N ALA A 565 20.60 -30.46 17.83
CA ALA A 565 20.91 -29.11 18.25
C ALA A 565 20.38 -28.81 19.67
N GLN A 566 19.15 -29.21 19.98
CA GLN A 566 18.59 -29.08 21.32
C GLN A 566 19.45 -29.84 22.36
N ARG A 567 19.87 -31.08 22.07
CA ARG A 567 20.72 -31.87 22.97
C ARG A 567 22.07 -31.19 23.22
N ASP A 568 22.70 -30.68 22.17
CA ASP A 568 24.01 -30.05 22.28
C ASP A 568 23.94 -28.71 23.05
N TRP A 569 22.87 -27.94 22.83
CA TRP A 569 22.61 -26.73 23.61
C TRP A 569 22.26 -27.02 25.08
N ARG A 570 21.49 -28.08 25.37
CA ARG A 570 21.23 -28.52 26.76
C ARG A 570 22.53 -28.94 27.45
N ARG A 571 23.38 -29.72 26.77
CA ARG A 571 24.69 -30.12 27.30
C ARG A 571 25.55 -28.91 27.62
N TRP A 572 25.60 -27.92 26.72
CA TRP A 572 26.29 -26.66 26.99
C TRP A 572 25.66 -25.91 28.16
N TYR A 573 24.34 -25.78 28.21
CA TYR A 573 23.68 -25.06 29.29
C TYR A 573 23.97 -25.66 30.67
N HIS A 574 24.00 -27.00 30.78
CA HIS A 574 24.41 -27.68 32.02
C HIS A 574 25.87 -27.42 32.44
N THR A 575 26.75 -27.01 31.52
CA THR A 575 28.11 -26.58 31.92
C THR A 575 28.10 -25.22 32.62
N MET A 576 27.07 -24.40 32.37
CA MET A 576 26.87 -23.09 32.99
C MET A 576 25.97 -23.21 34.24
N GLU A 577 24.92 -24.02 34.17
CA GLU A 577 23.91 -24.24 35.21
C GLU A 577 23.78 -25.75 35.54
N PRO A 578 24.73 -26.35 36.30
CA PRO A 578 24.75 -27.80 36.54
C PRO A 578 23.54 -28.35 37.28
N ASN A 579 22.87 -27.50 38.07
CA ASN A 579 21.71 -27.86 38.88
C ASN A 579 20.37 -27.61 38.16
N TYR A 580 20.38 -27.03 36.96
CA TYR A 580 19.16 -26.80 36.20
C TYR A 580 18.57 -28.14 35.75
N VAL A 581 17.26 -28.31 35.91
CA VAL A 581 16.53 -29.51 35.48
C VAL A 581 15.59 -29.12 34.34
N PHE A 582 15.80 -29.68 33.15
CA PHE A 582 14.87 -29.53 32.03
C PHE A 582 13.60 -30.34 32.30
N LEU A 583 12.46 -29.67 32.32
CA LEU A 583 11.14 -30.28 32.52
C LEU A 583 10.61 -30.88 31.21
N GLU A 584 9.62 -31.78 31.25
CA GLU A 584 8.97 -32.30 30.03
C GLU A 584 8.35 -31.17 29.17
N SER A 585 7.92 -30.07 29.78
CA SER A 585 7.48 -28.85 29.09
C SER A 585 8.60 -28.12 28.33
N ASP A 586 9.87 -28.44 28.59
CA ASP A 586 11.06 -27.98 27.86
C ASP A 586 11.48 -28.97 26.74
N LEU A 587 10.78 -30.09 26.63
CA LEU A 587 11.09 -31.19 25.72
C LEU A 587 9.96 -31.36 24.69
N ARG A 588 10.23 -30.98 23.44
CA ARG A 588 9.55 -31.50 22.26
C ARG A 588 10.56 -31.90 21.20
#